data_AF-A0A0N1HB61-F1
#
_entry.id   AF-A0A0N1HB61-F1
#
_cell.length_a   1.000
_cell.length_b   1.000
_cell.length_c   1.000
_cell.angle_alpha   90.00
_cell.angle_beta   90.00
_cell.angle_gamma   90.00
#
_symmetry.space_group_name_H-M   'P 1'
#
loop_
_entity.id
_entity.type
_entity.pdbx_description
1 polymer ?
#
loop_
_entity_poly.entity_id
_entity_poly.type
_entity_poly.pdbx_seq_one_letter_code
_entity_poly.pdbx_strand_id
1 'polypeptide(L)'
;MSVYQLCFIFGGIGVYVLDHPKRLTRICGDLGAFLEAPELESIVSLAMNASSDWFCVYTGTDKRGNTVTRSRTSKGFGSRDIRQFLKKNGRRNCKAAFGSSPDEWLLYSSDDWMTSVAVSQTNEQLNEALHTVDDTGQTIKSVSLGINQSYVVLCTDGDYYYKVKMGYPELWDILDKSERGDVVYVALNPYRRNEFFVALANNQVHIRASALCEAHVVEVLSDYPQLDVITTELSNFSNNVAPTPQIPQTHRRKEYLQGIAKAAGGGVGTAVATTAMTMMCEVM
;
A
#
# COMPACT_ATOMS: atom_id res chain seq x y z
N MET A 1 -0.13 14.28 9.14
CA MET A 1 0.19 13.01 8.48
C MET A 1 0.15 13.23 6.99
N SER A 2 1.13 12.72 6.25
CA SER A 2 1.12 12.83 4.78
C SER A 2 0.48 11.59 4.15
N VAL A 3 -0.03 11.68 2.92
CA VAL A 3 -0.55 10.53 2.16
C VAL A 3 0.44 9.37 2.04
N TYR A 4 1.75 9.65 2.12
CA TYR A 4 2.81 8.64 2.10
C TYR A 4 2.89 7.76 3.35
N GLN A 5 2.19 8.13 4.43
CA GLN A 5 2.15 7.39 5.69
C GLN A 5 0.84 6.63 5.89
N LEU A 6 -0.09 6.70 4.93
CA LEU A 6 -1.37 6.01 5.01
C LEU A 6 -1.18 4.52 4.71
N CYS A 7 -1.75 3.67 5.56
CA CYS A 7 -1.95 2.25 5.28
C CYS A 7 -3.42 1.93 5.48
N PHE A 8 -4.10 1.51 4.42
CA PHE A 8 -5.50 1.13 4.45
C PHE A 8 -5.66 -0.26 3.85
N ILE A 9 -6.29 -1.18 4.56
CA ILE A 9 -6.58 -2.51 4.02
C ILE A 9 -8.04 -2.91 4.23
N PHE A 10 -8.61 -3.57 3.23
CA PHE A 10 -9.87 -4.27 3.36
C PHE A 10 -9.64 -5.67 3.93
N GLY A 11 -10.51 -6.09 4.83
CA GLY A 11 -10.65 -7.47 5.30
C GLY A 11 -11.95 -8.08 4.81
N GLY A 12 -12.39 -9.15 5.45
CA GLY A 12 -13.71 -9.75 5.21
C GLY A 12 -14.88 -8.76 5.38
N ILE A 13 -16.11 -9.27 5.28
CA ILE A 13 -17.32 -8.41 5.28
C ILE A 13 -17.34 -7.47 6.49
N GLY A 14 -17.31 -6.16 6.22
CA GLY A 14 -17.37 -5.11 7.25
C GLY A 14 -16.05 -4.86 8.00
N VAL A 15 -14.96 -5.51 7.60
CA VAL A 15 -13.65 -5.41 8.25
C VAL A 15 -12.73 -4.56 7.40
N TYR A 16 -12.08 -3.58 8.02
CA TYR A 16 -10.98 -2.82 7.42
C TYR A 16 -10.05 -2.32 8.53
N VAL A 17 -8.84 -1.92 8.12
CA VAL A 17 -7.87 -1.26 8.99
C VAL A 17 -7.37 -0.02 8.28
N LEU A 18 -7.48 1.12 8.95
CA LEU A 18 -6.77 2.35 8.61
C LEU A 18 -5.73 2.58 9.71
N ASP A 19 -4.45 2.44 9.36
CA ASP A 19 -3.37 2.76 10.29
C ASP A 19 -3.12 4.27 10.30
N HIS A 20 -3.13 4.86 11.50
CA HIS A 20 -2.76 6.26 11.67
C HIS A 20 -2.18 6.53 13.07
N PRO A 21 -1.27 7.51 13.19
CA PRO A 21 -0.44 7.71 14.38
C PRO A 21 -1.16 8.28 15.62
N LYS A 22 -2.47 8.56 15.53
CA LYS A 22 -3.24 9.20 16.62
C LYS A 22 -4.40 8.35 17.16
N ARG A 23 -4.89 7.34 16.40
CA ARG A 23 -6.05 6.51 16.75
C ARG A 23 -6.05 5.24 15.89
N LEU A 24 -5.61 4.11 16.45
CA LEU A 24 -5.89 2.84 15.78
C LEU A 24 -7.37 2.53 15.99
N THR A 25 -8.16 2.42 14.92
CA THR A 25 -9.60 2.15 15.06
C THR A 25 -10.05 1.09 14.06
N ARG A 26 -10.74 0.06 14.57
CA ARG A 26 -10.81 -1.28 13.96
C ARG A 26 -12.16 -1.94 14.12
N ILE A 27 -12.44 -2.85 13.20
CA ILE A 27 -13.45 -3.90 13.36
C ILE A 27 -12.75 -5.26 13.12
N CYS A 28 -11.82 -5.71 13.99
CA CYS A 28 -11.45 -7.15 14.05
C CYS A 28 -10.55 -7.57 15.23
N GLY A 29 -11.09 -8.45 16.09
CA GLY A 29 -10.43 -9.44 16.99
C GLY A 29 -8.94 -9.31 17.36
N ASP A 30 -8.18 -10.41 17.18
CA ASP A 30 -6.77 -10.58 17.61
C ASP A 30 -5.80 -9.59 16.94
N LEU A 31 -6.09 -9.16 15.71
CA LEU A 31 -5.35 -8.09 15.05
C LEU A 31 -5.41 -6.83 15.92
N GLY A 32 -6.61 -6.50 16.45
CA GLY A 32 -6.90 -5.47 17.44
C GLY A 32 -5.85 -5.32 18.51
N ALA A 33 -5.82 -6.29 19.41
CA ALA A 33 -4.90 -6.34 20.53
C ALA A 33 -3.42 -6.28 20.10
N PHE A 34 -3.08 -6.82 18.94
CA PHE A 34 -1.70 -6.75 18.44
C PHE A 34 -1.27 -5.33 18.06
N LEU A 35 -2.09 -4.57 17.32
CA LEU A 35 -1.63 -3.24 16.90
C LEU A 35 -1.76 -2.17 18.00
N GLU A 36 -2.42 -2.48 19.12
CA GLU A 36 -2.36 -1.67 20.35
C GLU A 36 -1.14 -2.00 21.23
N ALA A 37 -0.31 -2.96 20.82
CA ALA A 37 0.83 -3.37 21.60
C ALA A 37 1.85 -2.22 21.70
N PRO A 38 2.34 -1.87 22.91
CA PRO A 38 3.20 -0.70 23.13
C PRO A 38 4.54 -0.80 22.40
N GLU A 39 4.97 -2.01 22.04
CA GLU A 39 6.18 -2.22 21.26
C GLU A 39 6.04 -1.95 19.76
N LEU A 40 4.82 -1.71 19.24
CA LEU A 40 4.61 -1.41 17.82
C LEU A 40 4.79 0.08 17.55
N GLU A 41 5.74 0.42 16.68
CA GLU A 41 6.04 1.81 16.30
C GLU A 41 5.40 2.18 14.96
N SER A 42 5.50 1.31 13.96
CA SER A 42 4.91 1.56 12.64
C SER A 42 4.62 0.27 11.87
N ILE A 43 3.60 0.31 11.02
CA ILE A 43 3.29 -0.78 10.08
C ILE A 43 4.07 -0.56 8.78
N VAL A 44 4.88 -1.54 8.40
CA VAL A 44 5.64 -1.55 7.13
C VAL A 44 4.80 -2.19 6.02
N SER A 45 4.09 -3.26 6.36
CA SER A 45 3.20 -3.96 5.45
C SER A 45 2.14 -4.69 6.26
N LEU A 46 0.89 -4.62 5.82
CA LEU A 46 -0.21 -5.37 6.41
C LEU A 46 -1.06 -5.94 5.29
N ALA A 47 -1.47 -7.19 5.43
CA ALA A 47 -2.37 -7.86 4.51
C ALA A 47 -3.33 -8.75 5.29
N MET A 48 -4.57 -8.85 4.81
CA MET A 48 -5.62 -9.63 5.45
C MET A 48 -6.48 -10.33 4.39
N ASN A 49 -6.82 -11.59 4.65
CA ASN A 49 -7.70 -12.37 3.78
C ASN A 49 -9.17 -12.30 4.24
N ALA A 50 -10.06 -12.98 3.51
CA ALA A 50 -11.51 -12.97 3.76
C ALA A 50 -11.87 -13.51 5.17
N SER A 51 -11.07 -14.45 5.66
CA SER A 51 -11.21 -15.10 6.97
C SER A 51 -10.68 -14.25 8.12
N SER A 52 -10.23 -13.02 7.85
CA SER A 52 -9.54 -12.15 8.81
C SER A 52 -8.22 -12.73 9.31
N ASP A 53 -7.62 -13.69 8.59
CA ASP A 53 -6.22 -14.04 8.80
C ASP A 53 -5.34 -12.98 8.20
N TRP A 54 -4.27 -12.63 8.92
CA TRP A 54 -3.45 -11.48 8.58
C TRP A 54 -1.97 -11.79 8.73
N PHE A 55 -1.19 -11.05 7.95
CA PHE A 55 0.26 -10.97 8.05
C PHE A 55 0.68 -9.52 8.10
N CYS A 56 1.51 -9.21 9.10
CA CYS A 56 2.00 -7.88 9.35
C CYS A 56 3.52 -7.91 9.45
N VAL A 57 4.17 -6.99 8.74
CA VAL A 57 5.55 -6.57 8.98
C VAL A 57 5.49 -5.18 9.58
N TYR A 58 6.22 -4.99 10.68
CA TYR A 58 6.14 -3.79 11.49
C TYR A 58 7.50 -3.47 12.10
N THR A 59 7.74 -2.19 12.38
CA THR A 59 8.85 -1.78 13.24
C THR A 59 8.38 -1.71 14.68
N GLY A 60 9.30 -2.02 15.59
CA GLY A 60 9.04 -1.92 17.01
C GLY A 60 10.32 -1.89 17.82
N THR A 61 10.21 -1.56 19.10
CA THR A 61 11.37 -1.45 19.97
C THR A 61 11.79 -2.81 20.53
N ASP A 62 13.09 -3.11 20.55
CA ASP A 62 13.65 -4.25 21.29
C ASP A 62 13.80 -3.95 22.79
N LYS A 63 14.19 -4.97 23.57
CA LYS A 63 14.40 -4.84 25.01
C LYS A 63 15.50 -3.83 25.40
N ARG A 64 16.31 -3.40 24.43
CA ARG A 64 17.44 -2.46 24.59
C ARG A 64 17.09 -1.05 24.08
N GLY A 65 15.87 -0.81 23.61
CA GLY A 65 15.47 0.49 23.07
C GLY A 65 15.78 0.69 21.59
N ASN A 66 16.23 -0.33 20.85
CA ASN A 66 16.54 -0.20 19.43
C ASN A 66 15.30 -0.50 18.58
N THR A 67 15.06 0.31 17.54
CA THR A 67 14.06 0.00 16.52
C THR A 67 14.50 -1.22 15.71
N VAL A 68 13.62 -2.22 15.62
CA VAL A 68 13.83 -3.47 14.88
C VAL A 68 12.62 -3.81 14.02
N THR A 69 12.87 -4.34 12.82
CA THR A 69 11.79 -4.84 11.94
C THR A 69 11.43 -6.27 12.32
N ARG A 70 10.13 -6.51 12.52
CA ARG A 70 9.56 -7.80 12.92
C ARG A 70 8.41 -8.17 12.00
N SER A 71 7.99 -9.43 12.10
CA SER A 71 6.82 -9.94 11.38
C SER A 71 5.93 -10.74 12.33
N ARG A 72 4.62 -10.65 12.17
CA ARG A 72 3.64 -11.45 12.90
C ARG A 72 2.52 -11.90 11.97
N THR A 73 1.94 -13.05 12.27
CA THR A 73 0.80 -13.60 11.55
C THR A 73 -0.30 -14.00 12.54
N SER A 74 -1.56 -14.05 12.08
CA SER A 74 -2.61 -14.76 12.81
C SER A 74 -2.31 -16.26 12.89
N LYS A 75 -3.00 -16.98 13.78
CA LYS A 75 -2.83 -18.44 13.95
C LYS A 75 -3.23 -19.25 12.70
N GLY A 76 -4.23 -18.78 11.94
CA GLY A 76 -4.71 -19.42 10.72
C GLY A 76 -3.93 -19.05 9.46
N PHE A 77 -2.93 -18.17 9.57
CA PHE A 77 -2.29 -17.60 8.41
C PHE A 77 -1.46 -18.61 7.59
N GLY A 78 -1.84 -18.74 6.33
CA GLY A 78 -0.98 -19.20 5.26
C GLY A 78 -1.00 -20.70 5.01
N SER A 79 -1.11 -21.06 3.74
CA SER A 79 -0.86 -22.41 3.24
C SER A 79 0.59 -22.86 3.54
N ARG A 80 0.91 -24.12 3.23
CA ARG A 80 2.30 -24.62 3.31
C ARG A 80 3.24 -23.76 2.44
N ASP A 81 2.80 -23.37 1.26
CA ASP A 81 3.61 -22.64 0.28
C ASP A 81 3.92 -21.22 0.77
N ILE A 82 2.93 -20.53 1.33
CA ILE A 82 3.12 -19.22 1.97
C ILE A 82 4.19 -19.32 3.06
N ARG A 83 4.10 -20.33 3.94
CA ARG A 83 5.06 -20.52 5.03
C ARG A 83 6.46 -20.85 4.53
N GLN A 84 6.57 -21.61 3.44
CA GLN A 84 7.86 -21.95 2.83
C GLN A 84 8.51 -20.73 2.19
N PHE A 85 7.76 -19.92 1.45
CA PHE A 85 8.25 -18.68 0.85
C PHE A 85 8.75 -17.71 1.92
N LEU A 86 7.93 -17.46 2.95
CA LEU A 86 8.27 -16.58 4.07
C LEU A 86 9.52 -17.05 4.84
N LYS A 87 9.74 -18.37 4.94
CA LYS A 87 10.95 -18.93 5.56
C LYS A 87 12.18 -18.74 4.67
N LYS A 88 12.05 -18.95 3.36
CA LYS A 88 13.13 -18.82 2.38
C LYS A 88 13.65 -17.39 2.27
N ASN A 89 12.75 -16.41 2.16
CA ASN A 89 13.10 -15.02 1.88
C ASN A 89 13.22 -14.14 3.14
N GLY A 90 12.99 -14.71 4.33
CA GLY A 90 13.00 -13.96 5.58
C GLY A 90 11.72 -13.14 5.75
N ARG A 91 10.87 -13.54 6.70
CA ARG A 91 9.53 -12.98 6.91
C ARG A 91 9.47 -11.45 6.97
N ARG A 92 10.47 -10.81 7.55
CA ARG A 92 10.52 -9.35 7.73
C ARG A 92 10.78 -8.56 6.44
N ASN A 93 11.24 -9.22 5.38
CA ASN A 93 11.48 -8.62 4.06
C ASN A 93 10.29 -8.86 3.12
N CYS A 94 9.34 -9.69 3.54
CA CYS A 94 8.21 -10.10 2.72
C CYS A 94 7.01 -9.18 2.89
N LYS A 95 6.25 -9.02 1.82
CA LYS A 95 4.94 -8.39 1.77
C LYS A 95 3.95 -9.37 1.15
N ALA A 96 2.66 -9.14 1.40
CA ALA A 96 1.59 -9.99 0.92
C ALA A 96 0.44 -9.16 0.37
N ALA A 97 -0.29 -9.72 -0.58
CA ALA A 97 -1.57 -9.24 -1.05
C ALA A 97 -2.51 -10.44 -1.20
N PHE A 98 -3.77 -10.29 -0.77
CA PHE A 98 -4.80 -11.31 -0.89
C PHE A 98 -5.86 -10.85 -1.87
N GLY A 99 -6.28 -11.76 -2.74
CA GLY A 99 -7.37 -11.53 -3.68
C GLY A 99 -8.69 -12.09 -3.18
N SER A 100 -9.59 -12.31 -4.13
CA SER A 100 -11.00 -12.56 -3.89
C SER A 100 -11.33 -13.95 -3.35
N SER A 101 -10.42 -14.91 -3.54
CA SER A 101 -10.56 -16.28 -3.06
C SER A 101 -9.45 -16.68 -2.08
N PRO A 102 -9.65 -17.70 -1.21
CA PRO A 102 -8.62 -18.17 -0.28
C PRO A 102 -7.33 -18.61 -0.96
N ASP A 103 -7.44 -19.07 -2.21
CA ASP A 103 -6.32 -19.51 -3.04
C ASP A 103 -5.78 -18.38 -3.93
N GLU A 104 -6.21 -17.13 -3.74
CA GLU A 104 -5.70 -15.95 -4.46
C GLU A 104 -4.80 -15.13 -3.55
N TRP A 105 -3.50 -15.27 -3.74
CA TRP A 105 -2.52 -14.51 -2.99
C TRP A 105 -1.27 -14.26 -3.82
N LEU A 106 -0.58 -13.19 -3.46
CA LEU A 106 0.72 -12.82 -3.96
C LEU A 106 1.63 -12.50 -2.78
N LEU A 107 2.79 -13.13 -2.75
CA LEU A 107 3.88 -12.82 -1.83
C LEU A 107 5.05 -12.26 -2.62
N TYR A 108 5.70 -11.25 -2.07
CA TYR A 108 6.88 -10.68 -2.67
C TYR A 108 7.86 -10.23 -1.60
N SER A 109 9.14 -10.37 -1.91
CA SER A 109 10.23 -9.85 -1.08
C SER A 109 11.05 -8.91 -1.94
N SER A 110 11.17 -7.68 -1.49
CA SER A 110 12.03 -6.68 -2.15
C SER A 110 13.28 -6.53 -1.31
N ASP A 111 14.35 -7.25 -1.68
CA ASP A 111 15.70 -6.92 -1.24
C ASP A 111 16.32 -5.98 -2.30
N ASP A 112 17.36 -5.20 -1.94
CA ASP A 112 17.92 -4.05 -2.70
C ASP A 112 18.27 -4.30 -4.19
N TRP A 113 18.20 -5.55 -4.67
CA TRP A 113 18.64 -5.96 -6.01
C TRP A 113 17.84 -7.11 -6.64
N MET A 114 16.83 -7.69 -5.97
CA MET A 114 16.03 -8.78 -6.54
C MET A 114 14.64 -8.88 -5.91
N THR A 115 13.59 -8.87 -6.75
CA THR A 115 12.22 -9.10 -6.28
C THR A 115 11.86 -10.57 -6.44
N SER A 116 11.82 -11.31 -5.33
CA SER A 116 11.26 -12.67 -5.36
C SER A 116 9.74 -12.58 -5.28
N VAL A 117 9.01 -13.22 -6.20
CA VAL A 117 7.54 -13.25 -6.20
C VAL A 117 7.02 -14.69 -6.18
N ALA A 118 5.97 -14.94 -5.42
CA ALA A 118 5.17 -16.16 -5.51
C ALA A 118 3.69 -15.78 -5.63
N VAL A 119 3.02 -16.35 -6.63
CA VAL A 119 1.61 -16.09 -6.94
C VAL A 119 0.90 -17.43 -7.03
N SER A 120 -0.31 -17.53 -6.46
CA SER A 120 -1.11 -18.75 -6.52
C SER A 120 -2.08 -18.82 -7.70
N GLN A 121 -2.31 -17.70 -8.40
CA GLN A 121 -3.17 -17.64 -9.57
C GLN A 121 -2.41 -17.42 -10.88
N THR A 122 -2.99 -17.95 -11.96
CA THR A 122 -2.62 -17.67 -13.34
C THR A 122 -3.32 -16.41 -13.83
N ASN A 123 -2.87 -15.24 -13.37
CA ASN A 123 -3.27 -13.96 -13.96
C ASN A 123 -2.17 -13.51 -14.93
N GLU A 124 -2.36 -13.78 -16.22
CA GLU A 124 -1.35 -13.51 -17.26
C GLU A 124 -0.91 -12.05 -17.30
N GLN A 125 -1.85 -11.11 -17.17
CA GLN A 125 -1.54 -9.67 -17.19
C GLN A 125 -0.81 -9.21 -15.93
N LEU A 126 -1.16 -9.76 -14.76
CA LEU A 126 -0.38 -9.52 -13.54
C LEU A 126 1.03 -10.09 -13.68
N ASN A 127 1.17 -11.29 -14.23
CA ASN A 127 2.48 -11.89 -14.46
C ASN A 127 3.31 -11.05 -15.45
N GLU A 128 2.71 -10.56 -16.53
CA GLU A 128 3.37 -9.64 -17.48
C GLU A 128 3.82 -8.34 -16.80
N ALA A 129 2.98 -7.75 -15.95
CA ALA A 129 3.35 -6.58 -15.16
C ALA A 129 4.52 -6.87 -14.21
N LEU A 130 4.51 -8.02 -13.53
CA LEU A 130 5.59 -8.43 -12.63
C LEU A 130 6.89 -8.72 -13.38
N HIS A 131 6.81 -9.33 -14.56
CA HIS A 131 7.96 -9.53 -15.46
C HIS A 131 8.53 -8.20 -15.94
N THR A 132 7.67 -7.26 -16.32
CA THR A 132 8.11 -5.92 -16.73
C THR A 132 8.86 -5.20 -15.59
N VAL A 133 8.36 -5.32 -14.36
CA VAL A 133 9.04 -4.76 -13.17
C VAL A 133 10.42 -5.40 -12.97
N ASP A 134 10.54 -6.70 -13.14
CA ASP A 134 11.82 -7.43 -13.02
C ASP A 134 12.80 -7.03 -14.13
N ASP A 135 12.35 -7.04 -15.39
CA ASP A 135 13.15 -6.69 -16.57
C ASP A 135 13.68 -5.25 -16.54
N THR A 136 12.90 -4.33 -15.94
CA THR A 136 13.28 -2.92 -15.80
C THR A 136 14.10 -2.63 -14.53
N GLY A 137 14.30 -3.63 -13.66
CA GLY A 137 14.99 -3.46 -12.38
C GLY A 137 14.23 -2.57 -11.39
N GLN A 138 12.92 -2.43 -11.56
CA GLN A 138 12.07 -1.65 -10.66
C GLN A 138 11.83 -2.40 -9.35
N THR A 139 11.66 -1.65 -8.26
CA THR A 139 11.32 -2.23 -6.96
C THR A 139 9.83 -2.07 -6.67
N ILE A 140 9.16 -3.18 -6.33
CA ILE A 140 7.75 -3.15 -5.93
C ILE A 140 7.62 -2.47 -4.56
N LYS A 141 6.82 -1.39 -4.51
CA LYS A 141 6.41 -0.70 -3.28
C LYS A 141 5.23 -1.43 -2.64
N SER A 142 4.17 -1.65 -3.41
CA SER A 142 2.95 -2.31 -2.94
C SER A 142 2.20 -2.98 -4.07
N VAL A 143 1.50 -4.06 -3.76
CA VAL A 143 0.56 -4.73 -4.67
C VAL A 143 -0.80 -4.79 -3.99
N SER A 144 -1.85 -4.53 -4.75
CA SER A 144 -3.23 -4.72 -4.33
C SER A 144 -3.95 -5.63 -5.32
N LEU A 145 -4.62 -6.67 -4.81
CA LEU A 145 -5.40 -7.62 -5.59
C LEU A 145 -6.88 -7.36 -5.35
N GLY A 146 -7.69 -7.56 -6.38
CA GLY A 146 -9.11 -7.28 -6.37
C GLY A 146 -9.94 -8.34 -7.09
N ILE A 147 -11.25 -8.13 -7.14
CA ILE A 147 -12.17 -9.02 -7.86
C ILE A 147 -11.90 -9.04 -9.37
N ASN A 148 -12.36 -10.09 -10.06
CA ASN A 148 -12.24 -10.23 -11.52
C ASN A 148 -10.78 -10.15 -12.01
N GLN A 149 -9.84 -10.74 -11.26
CA GLN A 149 -8.40 -10.70 -11.55
C GLN A 149 -7.85 -9.27 -11.62
N SER A 150 -8.49 -8.33 -10.92
CA SER A 150 -8.02 -6.95 -10.91
C SER A 150 -6.78 -6.83 -10.05
N TYR A 151 -5.86 -5.97 -10.46
CA TYR A 151 -4.64 -5.69 -9.70
C TYR A 151 -4.18 -4.26 -9.88
N VAL A 152 -3.39 -3.80 -8.90
CA VAL A 152 -2.52 -2.64 -9.01
C VAL A 152 -1.16 -2.99 -8.44
N VAL A 153 -0.09 -2.79 -9.21
CA VAL A 153 1.30 -2.89 -8.79
C VAL A 153 1.87 -1.47 -8.78
N LEU A 154 2.29 -0.99 -7.60
CA LEU A 154 2.94 0.30 -7.43
C LEU A 154 4.45 0.11 -7.23
N CYS A 155 5.26 0.86 -7.96
CA CYS A 155 6.71 0.84 -7.88
C CYS A 155 7.25 1.99 -6.99
N THR A 156 8.47 1.82 -6.46
CA THR A 156 9.13 2.83 -5.61
C THR A 156 9.56 4.08 -6.37
N ASP A 157 9.58 4.04 -7.70
CA ASP A 157 9.97 5.13 -8.59
C ASP A 157 8.78 5.93 -9.18
N GLY A 158 7.57 5.59 -8.74
CA GLY A 158 6.31 6.24 -9.11
C GLY A 158 5.59 5.61 -10.30
N ASP A 159 6.18 4.61 -10.97
CA ASP A 159 5.48 3.85 -12.01
C ASP A 159 4.45 2.91 -11.37
N TYR A 160 3.41 2.60 -12.14
CA TYR A 160 2.38 1.67 -11.72
C TYR A 160 1.75 0.93 -12.90
N TYR A 161 1.39 -0.32 -12.65
CA TYR A 161 0.74 -1.22 -13.62
C TYR A 161 -0.58 -1.68 -13.04
N TYR A 162 -1.64 -1.68 -13.84
CA TYR A 162 -2.97 -1.96 -13.30
C TYR A 162 -3.92 -2.57 -14.33
N LYS A 163 -4.85 -3.37 -13.80
CA LYS A 163 -6.03 -3.87 -14.49
C LYS A 163 -7.18 -3.77 -13.51
N VAL A 164 -8.04 -2.76 -13.64
CA VAL A 164 -9.12 -2.56 -12.67
C VAL A 164 -10.49 -2.32 -13.29
N LYS A 165 -10.58 -2.01 -14.59
CA LYS A 165 -11.81 -1.56 -15.27
C LYS A 165 -13.05 -2.42 -15.02
N MET A 166 -12.91 -3.74 -15.01
CA MET A 166 -14.04 -4.66 -14.82
C MET A 166 -14.55 -4.71 -13.37
N GLY A 167 -13.62 -4.66 -12.40
CA GLY A 167 -13.93 -4.75 -10.97
C GLY A 167 -14.18 -3.40 -10.30
N TYR A 168 -13.50 -2.35 -10.76
CA TYR A 168 -13.43 -1.02 -10.14
C TYR A 168 -13.44 0.06 -11.23
N PRO A 169 -14.58 0.24 -11.93
CA PRO A 169 -14.68 1.19 -13.04
C PRO A 169 -14.37 2.65 -12.65
N GLU A 170 -14.66 3.08 -11.44
CA GLU A 170 -14.36 4.46 -11.02
C GLU A 170 -12.89 4.66 -10.67
N LEU A 171 -12.26 3.63 -10.09
CA LEU A 171 -10.82 3.65 -9.91
C LEU A 171 -10.10 3.66 -11.26
N TRP A 172 -10.63 2.98 -12.27
CA TRP A 172 -10.10 3.08 -13.64
C TRP A 172 -10.06 4.52 -14.11
N ASP A 173 -11.16 5.28 -13.97
CA ASP A 173 -11.20 6.69 -14.40
C ASP A 173 -10.20 7.59 -13.65
N ILE A 174 -9.87 7.27 -12.40
CA ILE A 174 -8.84 7.96 -11.63
C ILE A 174 -7.44 7.59 -12.14
N LEU A 175 -7.15 6.30 -12.27
CA LEU A 175 -5.83 5.79 -12.67
C LEU A 175 -5.47 6.12 -14.12
N ASP A 176 -6.45 6.16 -15.02
CA ASP A 176 -6.29 6.48 -16.46
C ASP A 176 -5.97 7.96 -16.69
N LYS A 177 -6.37 8.84 -15.76
CA LYS A 177 -6.06 10.28 -15.77
C LYS A 177 -4.82 10.64 -14.95
N SER A 178 -4.33 9.70 -14.14
CA SER A 178 -3.16 9.90 -13.29
C SER A 178 -1.88 9.73 -14.10
N GLU A 179 -0.84 10.48 -13.75
CA GLU A 179 0.50 10.33 -14.30
C GLU A 179 1.43 9.57 -13.34
N ARG A 180 2.61 9.22 -13.83
CA ARG A 180 3.69 8.66 -13.02
C ARG A 180 3.96 9.54 -11.78
N GLY A 181 3.96 8.91 -10.61
CA GLY A 181 4.20 9.56 -9.33
C GLY A 181 2.97 10.21 -8.69
N ASP A 182 1.83 10.30 -9.39
CA ASP A 182 0.58 10.79 -8.81
C ASP A 182 0.00 9.79 -7.81
N VAL A 183 0.06 8.50 -8.14
CA VAL A 183 -0.55 7.45 -7.34
C VAL A 183 0.40 7.03 -6.21
N VAL A 184 0.01 7.31 -4.97
CA VAL A 184 0.83 7.04 -3.79
C VAL A 184 0.50 5.70 -3.16
N TYR A 185 -0.78 5.38 -3.07
CA TYR A 185 -1.26 4.16 -2.42
C TYR A 185 -2.59 3.73 -3.02
N VAL A 186 -2.78 2.41 -3.18
CA VAL A 186 -4.05 1.83 -3.62
C VAL A 186 -4.34 0.59 -2.78
N ALA A 187 -5.58 0.51 -2.29
CA ALA A 187 -6.15 -0.70 -1.73
C ALA A 187 -7.48 -1.01 -2.44
N LEU A 188 -7.53 -2.15 -3.11
CA LEU A 188 -8.74 -2.73 -3.68
C LEU A 188 -9.45 -3.53 -2.59
N ASN A 189 -10.78 -3.51 -2.55
CA ASN A 189 -11.54 -4.48 -1.77
C ASN A 189 -11.72 -5.76 -2.59
N PRO A 190 -11.02 -6.86 -2.29
CA PRO A 190 -11.12 -8.08 -3.08
C PRO A 190 -12.44 -8.85 -2.89
N TYR A 191 -13.32 -8.41 -1.99
CA TYR A 191 -14.59 -9.09 -1.70
C TYR A 191 -15.81 -8.32 -2.19
N ARG A 192 -15.63 -7.06 -2.62
CA ARG A 192 -16.72 -6.20 -3.07
C ARG A 192 -16.35 -5.40 -4.30
N ARG A 193 -17.28 -5.37 -5.25
CA ARG A 193 -17.12 -4.65 -6.51
C ARG A 193 -17.10 -3.14 -6.27
N ASN A 194 -16.19 -2.47 -6.95
CA ASN A 194 -16.03 -1.02 -6.97
C ASN A 194 -15.83 -0.40 -5.58
N GLU A 195 -15.40 -1.18 -4.58
CA GLU A 195 -14.95 -0.63 -3.29
C GLU A 195 -13.42 -0.55 -3.28
N PHE A 196 -12.87 0.64 -3.05
CA PHE A 196 -11.44 0.92 -3.10
C PHE A 196 -11.07 2.12 -2.23
N PHE A 197 -9.78 2.24 -1.96
CA PHE A 197 -9.14 3.39 -1.35
C PHE A 197 -7.92 3.75 -2.20
N VAL A 198 -7.80 5.01 -2.62
CA VAL A 198 -6.62 5.51 -3.34
C VAL A 198 -6.18 6.84 -2.77
N ALA A 199 -4.88 6.96 -2.50
CA ALA A 199 -4.26 8.20 -2.08
C ALA A 199 -3.34 8.72 -3.20
N LEU A 200 -3.49 10.01 -3.50
CA LEU A 200 -2.76 10.71 -4.55
C LEU A 200 -1.75 11.69 -3.96
N ALA A 201 -0.68 11.98 -4.70
CA ALA A 201 0.42 12.84 -4.28
C ALA A 201 -0.01 14.30 -4.06
N ASN A 202 -1.12 14.72 -4.67
CA ASN A 202 -1.76 16.02 -4.48
C ASN A 202 -2.58 16.13 -3.17
N ASN A 203 -2.40 15.18 -2.24
CA ASN A 203 -3.11 15.04 -0.97
C ASN A 203 -4.60 14.70 -1.07
N GLN A 204 -5.08 14.30 -2.25
CA GLN A 204 -6.43 13.76 -2.39
C GLN A 204 -6.48 12.29 -1.99
N VAL A 205 -7.51 11.93 -1.24
CA VAL A 205 -7.82 10.55 -0.86
C VAL A 205 -9.22 10.25 -1.38
N HIS A 206 -9.33 9.36 -2.36
CA HIS A 206 -10.63 8.86 -2.79
C HIS A 206 -10.93 7.56 -2.05
N ILE A 207 -12.10 7.51 -1.43
CA ILE A 207 -12.61 6.28 -0.83
C ILE A 207 -14.01 5.98 -1.37
N ARG A 208 -14.18 4.73 -1.79
CA ARG A 208 -15.47 4.13 -2.06
C ARG A 208 -15.59 2.85 -1.25
N ALA A 209 -16.51 2.81 -0.30
CA ALA A 209 -16.71 1.69 0.61
C ALA A 209 -18.15 1.69 1.16
N SER A 210 -18.46 0.79 2.10
CA SER A 210 -19.71 0.92 2.87
C SER A 210 -19.80 2.30 3.55
N ALA A 211 -20.99 2.88 3.67
CA ALA A 211 -21.19 4.20 4.29
C ALA A 211 -20.57 4.32 5.69
N LEU A 212 -20.62 3.26 6.50
CA LEU A 212 -19.96 3.22 7.82
C LEU A 212 -18.43 3.33 7.73
N CYS A 213 -17.82 2.69 6.72
CA CYS A 213 -16.39 2.77 6.47
C CYS A 213 -16.01 4.16 5.96
N GLU A 214 -16.75 4.71 4.99
CA GLU A 214 -16.50 6.05 4.45
C GLU A 214 -16.61 7.13 5.52
N ALA A 215 -17.71 7.14 6.29
CA ALA A 215 -17.93 8.11 7.36
C ALA A 215 -16.79 8.08 8.39
N HIS A 216 -16.32 6.89 8.74
CA HIS A 216 -15.23 6.73 9.68
C HIS A 216 -13.87 7.15 9.11
N VAL A 217 -13.58 6.84 7.85
CA VAL A 217 -12.35 7.33 7.20
C VAL A 217 -12.35 8.86 7.11
N VAL A 218 -13.49 9.48 6.81
CA VAL A 218 -13.65 10.94 6.84
C VAL A 218 -13.40 11.49 8.25
N GLU A 219 -14.00 10.90 9.28
CA GLU A 219 -13.78 11.31 10.67
C GLU A 219 -12.29 11.25 11.03
N VAL A 220 -11.63 10.12 10.78
CA VAL A 220 -10.21 9.92 11.10
C VAL A 220 -9.29 10.87 10.33
N LEU A 221 -9.57 11.07 9.05
CA LEU A 221 -8.71 11.90 8.20
C LEU A 221 -8.99 13.41 8.35
N SER A 222 -10.13 13.80 8.94
CA SER A 222 -10.48 15.20 9.22
C SER A 222 -9.49 15.92 10.15
N ASP A 223 -8.75 15.16 10.95
CA ASP A 223 -7.64 15.66 11.79
C ASP A 223 -6.44 16.20 10.99
N TYR A 224 -6.45 16.05 9.67
CA TYR A 224 -5.36 16.42 8.76
C TYR A 224 -5.86 17.40 7.70
N PRO A 225 -5.84 18.72 7.97
CA PRO A 225 -6.47 19.74 7.11
C PRO A 225 -5.86 19.85 5.71
N GLN A 226 -4.67 19.29 5.49
CA GLN A 226 -4.02 19.21 4.19
C GLN A 226 -4.55 18.08 3.30
N LEU A 227 -5.33 17.14 3.84
CA LEU A 227 -5.92 16.04 3.07
C LEU A 227 -7.33 16.43 2.61
N ASP A 228 -7.61 16.15 1.34
CA ASP A 228 -8.94 16.29 0.76
C ASP A 228 -9.54 14.90 0.57
N VAL A 229 -10.57 14.56 1.34
CA VAL A 229 -11.19 13.22 1.33
C VAL A 229 -12.44 13.26 0.47
N ILE A 230 -12.40 12.54 -0.65
CA ILE A 230 -13.46 12.47 -1.64
C ILE A 230 -14.21 11.15 -1.45
N THR A 231 -15.47 11.23 -1.03
CA THR A 231 -16.37 10.08 -0.89
C THR A 231 -17.39 10.00 -2.02
N THR A 232 -18.02 8.85 -2.14
CA THR A 232 -18.95 8.51 -3.22
C THR A 232 -20.28 9.26 -3.17
N GLU A 233 -20.72 9.71 -1.99
CA GLU A 233 -21.93 10.54 -1.88
C GLU A 233 -21.68 12.02 -2.23
N LEU A 234 -20.42 12.48 -2.17
CA LEU A 234 -20.03 13.86 -2.51
C LEU A 234 -19.72 14.07 -4.00
N SER A 235 -19.60 13.00 -4.79
CA SER A 235 -19.37 13.10 -6.24
C SER A 235 -20.57 13.69 -6.99
N ASN A 236 -21.76 13.71 -6.37
CA ASN A 236 -22.94 14.40 -6.91
C ASN A 236 -23.02 15.89 -6.52
N PHE A 237 -22.10 16.40 -5.67
CA PHE A 237 -22.17 17.78 -5.15
C PHE A 237 -20.98 18.68 -5.53
N SER A 238 -19.96 18.20 -6.26
CA SER A 238 -18.84 19.05 -6.68
C SER A 238 -18.48 18.88 -8.15
N ASN A 239 -19.34 19.41 -9.03
CA ASN A 239 -18.99 19.69 -10.43
C ASN A 239 -18.26 21.04 -10.61
N ASN A 240 -17.64 21.59 -9.56
CA ASN A 240 -16.96 22.89 -9.60
C ASN A 240 -15.52 22.82 -9.05
N VAL A 241 -14.76 21.78 -9.39
CA VAL A 241 -13.32 21.77 -9.13
C VAL A 241 -12.62 22.47 -10.30
N ALA A 242 -12.07 23.66 -10.01
CA ALA A 242 -11.20 24.40 -10.92
C ALA A 242 -10.06 23.50 -11.46
N PRO A 243 -9.56 23.73 -12.69
CA PRO A 243 -8.47 22.93 -13.24
C PRO A 243 -7.29 22.92 -12.27
N THR A 244 -6.96 21.72 -11.81
CA THR A 244 -5.86 21.48 -10.87
C THR A 244 -4.54 21.91 -11.54
N PRO A 245 -3.69 22.71 -10.90
CA PRO A 245 -2.39 23.08 -11.46
C PRO A 245 -1.56 21.81 -11.71
N GLN A 246 -1.22 21.55 -12.96
CA GLN A 246 -0.34 20.44 -13.32
C GLN A 246 1.09 20.74 -12.85
N ILE A 247 1.55 20.02 -11.84
CA ILE A 247 2.95 20.09 -11.38
C ILE A 247 3.83 19.42 -12.46
N PRO A 248 4.99 19.98 -12.84
CA PRO A 248 5.89 19.33 -13.80
C PRO A 248 6.35 17.94 -13.35
N GLN A 249 6.44 16.96 -14.27
CA GLN A 249 6.74 15.55 -13.96
C GLN A 249 8.03 15.33 -13.15
N THR A 250 9.08 16.11 -13.41
CA THR A 250 10.35 16.05 -12.66
C THR A 250 10.17 16.41 -11.19
N HIS A 251 9.27 17.34 -10.88
CA HIS A 251 8.92 17.72 -9.51
C HIS A 251 8.08 16.65 -8.83
N ARG A 252 7.11 16.04 -9.54
CA ARG A 252 6.26 14.96 -8.99
C ARG A 252 7.09 13.75 -8.56
N ARG A 253 8.02 13.29 -9.40
CA ARG A 253 8.92 12.17 -9.05
C ARG A 253 9.78 12.50 -7.82
N LYS A 254 10.31 13.71 -7.74
CA LYS A 254 11.13 14.16 -6.61
C LYS A 254 10.31 14.21 -5.32
N GLU A 255 9.11 14.79 -5.36
CA GLU A 255 8.20 14.88 -4.20
C GLU A 255 7.73 13.50 -3.76
N TYR A 256 7.45 12.59 -4.70
CA TYR A 256 7.12 11.20 -4.44
C TYR A 256 8.25 10.47 -3.71
N LEU A 257 9.48 10.55 -4.25
CA LEU A 257 10.66 9.94 -3.63
C LEU A 257 10.98 10.55 -2.26
N GLN A 258 10.83 11.86 -2.12
CA GLN A 258 11.00 12.56 -0.83
C GLN A 258 9.92 12.16 0.18
N GLY A 259 8.67 12.05 -0.26
CA GLY A 259 7.54 11.60 0.54
C GLY A 259 7.74 10.18 1.06
N ILE A 260 8.18 9.27 0.19
CA ILE A 260 8.56 7.90 0.57
C ILE A 260 9.73 7.90 1.53
N ALA A 261 10.81 8.63 1.24
CA ALA A 261 11.99 8.68 2.10
C ALA A 261 11.65 9.24 3.50
N LYS A 262 10.78 10.24 3.57
CA LYS A 262 10.30 10.81 4.83
C LYS A 262 9.36 9.86 5.59
N ALA A 263 8.52 9.11 4.88
CA ALA A 263 7.68 8.07 5.48
C ALA A 263 8.52 6.91 6.02
N ALA A 264 9.57 6.51 5.29
CA ALA A 264 10.52 5.48 5.71
C ALA A 264 11.45 5.96 6.85
N GLY A 265 11.79 7.25 6.89
CA GLY A 265 12.66 7.87 7.89
C GLY A 265 11.95 8.44 9.13
N GLY A 266 10.66 8.14 9.32
CA GLY A 266 9.88 8.58 10.48
C GLY A 266 10.19 7.87 11.80
N GLY A 267 11.08 6.88 11.80
CA GLY A 267 11.67 6.28 12.99
C GLY A 267 12.97 7.01 13.36
N VAL A 268 13.05 7.53 14.59
CA VAL A 268 14.26 8.19 15.09
C VAL A 268 15.37 7.13 15.27
N GLY A 269 16.41 7.18 14.42
CA GLY A 269 17.64 6.40 14.58
C GLY A 269 18.51 6.37 13.31
N THR A 270 19.64 7.07 13.36
CA THR A 270 20.59 7.41 12.27
C THR A 270 21.40 6.28 11.60
N ALA A 271 21.66 6.50 10.29
CA ALA A 271 22.77 6.05 9.41
C ALA A 271 22.86 4.53 9.07
N VAL A 272 23.06 4.10 7.82
CA VAL A 272 24.27 4.12 6.95
C VAL A 272 23.80 3.59 5.56
N ALA A 273 24.28 3.91 4.35
CA ALA A 273 25.19 4.89 3.78
C ALA A 273 24.97 5.02 2.26
N THR A 274 25.27 6.22 1.79
CA THR A 274 25.90 6.61 0.53
C THR A 274 26.61 5.52 -0.30
N THR A 275 26.04 5.16 -1.45
CA THR A 275 26.71 4.91 -2.77
C THR A 275 25.57 4.71 -3.78
N ALA A 276 25.36 5.45 -4.87
CA ALA A 276 26.28 6.16 -5.73
C ALA A 276 25.59 7.38 -6.39
N MET A 277 26.23 8.55 -6.30
CA MET A 277 26.24 9.55 -7.37
C MET A 277 27.60 10.26 -7.26
N THR A 278 28.65 9.52 -7.63
CA THR A 278 29.96 10.10 -7.89
C THR A 278 30.05 10.28 -9.40
N MET A 279 30.23 11.55 -9.80
CA MET A 279 30.83 12.05 -11.05
C MET A 279 30.23 11.59 -12.38
N MET A 280 29.72 12.56 -13.14
CA MET A 280 30.47 13.03 -14.31
C MET A 280 30.32 14.55 -14.44
N CYS A 281 31.35 15.27 -13.99
CA CYS A 281 31.86 16.36 -14.80
C CYS A 281 32.67 15.70 -15.90
N GLU A 282 32.27 15.84 -17.16
CA GLU A 282 33.24 16.00 -18.23
C GLU A 282 32.87 17.20 -19.07
N VAL A 283 33.91 18.01 -19.24
CA VAL A 283 34.04 19.17 -20.10
C VAL A 283 34.07 18.68 -21.54
N MET A 284 33.28 19.32 -22.41
CA MET A 284 33.72 19.85 -23.71
C MET A 284 32.78 20.98 -24.11
#